data_AF-D4ASB8-F1
#
_entry.id   AF-D4ASB8-F1
#
_cell.length_a   1.000
_cell.length_b   1.000
_cell.length_c   1.000
_cell.angle_alpha   90.00
_cell.angle_beta   90.00
_cell.angle_gamma   90.00
#
_symmetry.space_group_name_H-M   'P 1'
#
loop_
_entity.id
_entity.type
_entity.pdbx_description
1 polymer ?
#
loop_
_entity_poly.entity_id
_entity_poly.type
_entity_poly.pdbx_seq_one_letter_code
_entity_poly.pdbx_strand_id
1 'polypeptide(L)'
;MSTSYPPDADMLLAMSNGITEQVRKYADMQRACNGRSSDFTSQQGQMLQNQAEAVARECRKLQALVSEPKDWMVQAAWSYCDSVALSAVIEMGIPTLIKPGGKGVTLSYLAGRTNASPALISE
;
A
#
# COMPACT_ATOMS: atom_id res chain seq x y z
N MET A 1 27.01 15.65 14.57
CA MET A 1 27.29 14.27 14.14
C MET A 1 26.32 13.37 14.89
N SER A 2 25.22 12.96 14.25
CA SER A 2 24.27 12.03 14.87
C SER A 2 24.84 10.63 14.74
N THR A 3 25.33 10.07 15.83
CA THR A 3 25.70 8.66 15.94
C THR A 3 24.42 7.84 15.84
N SER A 4 24.06 7.41 14.63
CA SER A 4 22.99 6.44 14.42
C SER A 4 23.53 5.10 14.92
N TYR A 5 23.19 4.76 16.16
CA TYR A 5 23.47 3.41 16.66
C TYR A 5 22.67 2.42 15.80
N PRO A 6 23.32 1.38 15.27
CA PRO A 6 22.59 0.35 14.55
C PRO A 6 21.55 -0.27 15.50
N PRO A 7 20.35 -0.59 15.00
CA PRO A 7 19.31 -1.16 15.84
C PRO A 7 19.74 -2.48 16.46
N ASP A 8 19.34 -2.70 17.71
CA ASP A 8 19.66 -3.88 18.48
C ASP A 8 19.19 -5.16 17.77
N ALA A 9 20.10 -6.15 17.67
CA ALA A 9 19.85 -7.38 16.94
C ALA A 9 18.73 -8.22 17.59
N ASP A 10 18.67 -8.25 18.92
CA ASP A 10 17.63 -8.97 19.65
C ASP A 10 16.26 -8.32 19.41
N MET A 11 16.20 -6.99 19.39
CA MET A 11 14.99 -6.25 19.03
C MET A 11 14.53 -6.53 17.59
N LEU A 12 15.45 -6.59 16.62
CA LEU A 12 15.13 -6.94 15.23
C LEU A 12 14.58 -8.37 15.11
N LEU A 13 15.19 -9.34 15.79
CA LEU A 13 14.73 -10.72 15.82
C LEU A 13 13.34 -10.83 16.46
N ALA A 14 13.11 -10.13 17.58
CA ALA A 14 11.81 -10.11 18.24
C ALA A 14 10.70 -9.55 17.33
N MET A 15 10.97 -8.46 16.60
CA MET A 15 10.01 -7.90 15.63
C MET A 15 9.77 -8.83 14.44
N SER A 16 10.81 -9.47 13.91
CA SER A 16 10.68 -10.45 12.82
C SER A 16 9.79 -11.63 13.22
N ASN A 17 9.97 -12.15 14.44
CA ASN A 17 9.11 -13.18 15.01
C ASN A 17 7.66 -12.70 15.16
N GLY A 18 7.47 -11.45 15.61
CA GLY A 18 6.15 -10.82 15.71
C GLY A 18 5.43 -10.73 14.35
N ILE A 19 6.14 -10.31 13.29
CA ILE A 19 5.61 -10.27 11.92
C ILE A 19 5.21 -11.67 11.46
N THR A 20 6.09 -12.65 11.66
CA THR A 20 5.84 -14.05 11.27
C THR A 20 4.58 -14.59 11.93
N GLU A 21 4.37 -14.27 13.21
CA GLU A 21 3.17 -14.68 13.93
C GLU A 21 1.90 -14.03 13.39
N GLN A 22 1.93 -12.72 13.06
CA GLN A 22 0.77 -12.04 12.47
C GLN A 22 0.45 -12.56 11.06
N VAL A 23 1.47 -12.87 10.26
CA VAL A 23 1.33 -13.44 8.92
C VAL A 23 0.74 -14.85 8.99
N ARG A 24 1.19 -15.67 9.96
CA ARG A 24 0.63 -17.00 10.18
C ARG A 24 -0.86 -16.93 10.49
N LYS A 25 -1.26 -16.07 11.44
CA LYS A 25 -2.68 -15.82 11.77
C LYS A 25 -3.49 -15.40 10.56
N TYR A 26 -2.97 -14.47 9.75
CA TYR A 26 -3.63 -14.05 8.51
C TYR A 26 -3.83 -15.22 7.54
N ALA A 27 -2.78 -16.00 7.30
CA ALA A 27 -2.83 -17.15 6.38
C ALA A 27 -3.83 -18.21 6.86
N ASP A 28 -3.87 -18.49 8.16
CA ASP A 28 -4.81 -19.44 8.74
C ASP A 28 -6.25 -18.95 8.63
N MET A 29 -6.50 -17.66 8.88
CA MET A 29 -7.82 -17.04 8.67
C MET A 29 -8.25 -17.09 7.21
N GLN A 30 -7.34 -16.79 6.27
CA GLN A 30 -7.62 -16.83 4.84
C GLN A 30 -7.98 -18.25 4.37
N ARG A 31 -7.23 -19.27 4.84
CA ARG A 31 -7.53 -20.68 4.53
C ARG A 31 -8.88 -21.10 5.10
N ALA A 32 -9.21 -20.70 6.33
CA ALA A 32 -10.49 -20.99 6.95
C ALA A 32 -11.67 -20.36 6.19
N CYS A 33 -11.48 -19.15 5.64
CA CYS A 33 -12.49 -18.50 4.78
C CYS A 33 -12.65 -19.23 3.44
N ASN A 34 -11.54 -19.59 2.78
CA ASN A 34 -11.57 -20.26 1.48
C ASN A 34 -12.08 -21.71 1.54
N GLY A 35 -11.94 -22.39 2.68
CA GLY A 35 -12.48 -23.74 2.91
C GLY A 35 -14.00 -23.79 3.14
N ARG A 36 -14.65 -22.64 3.41
CA ARG A 36 -16.10 -22.52 3.60
C ARG A 36 -16.74 -21.94 2.34
N SER A 37 -16.99 -22.81 1.36
CA SER A 37 -17.39 -22.46 -0.01
C SER A 37 -18.77 -21.77 -0.19
N SER A 38 -19.47 -21.31 0.85
CA SER A 38 -20.82 -20.72 0.67
C SER A 38 -21.19 -19.49 1.48
N ASP A 39 -20.43 -19.05 2.49
CA ASP A 39 -20.83 -17.89 3.31
C ASP A 39 -19.64 -17.03 3.73
N PHE A 40 -19.07 -16.29 2.77
CA PHE A 40 -18.16 -15.19 3.08
C PHE A 40 -18.99 -14.02 3.62
N THR A 41 -19.16 -13.97 4.93
CA THR A 41 -19.92 -12.90 5.57
C THR A 41 -19.11 -11.60 5.59
N SER A 42 -19.78 -10.45 5.55
CA SER A 42 -19.13 -9.13 5.72
C SER A 42 -18.26 -9.06 6.97
N GLN A 43 -18.67 -9.76 8.04
CA GLN A 43 -17.92 -9.87 9.28
C GLN A 43 -16.60 -10.65 9.12
N GLN A 44 -16.57 -11.76 8.36
CA GLN A 44 -15.33 -12.49 8.07
C GLN A 44 -14.36 -11.65 7.22
N GLY A 45 -14.89 -10.93 6.23
CA GLY A 45 -14.11 -9.98 5.43
C GLY A 45 -13.45 -8.89 6.29
N GLN A 46 -14.22 -8.29 7.21
CA GLN A 46 -13.70 -7.28 8.13
C GLN A 46 -12.62 -7.84 9.07
N MET A 47 -12.82 -9.05 9.62
CA MET A 47 -11.83 -9.69 10.48
C MET A 47 -10.52 -9.97 9.72
N LEU A 48 -10.61 -10.43 8.46
CA LEU A 48 -9.44 -10.66 7.62
C LEU A 48 -8.71 -9.35 7.31
N GLN A 49 -9.44 -8.26 7.02
CA GLN A 49 -8.87 -6.94 6.80
C GLN A 49 -8.17 -6.40 8.06
N ASN A 50 -8.81 -6.50 9.23
CA ASN A 50 -8.20 -6.10 10.50
C ASN A 50 -6.90 -6.87 10.77
N GLN A 51 -6.86 -8.16 10.41
CA GLN A 51 -5.65 -8.97 10.55
C GLN A 51 -4.56 -8.56 9.54
N ALA A 52 -4.92 -8.19 8.30
CA ALA A 52 -3.98 -7.60 7.34
C ALA A 52 -3.38 -6.28 7.86
N GLU A 53 -4.19 -5.43 8.50
CA GLU A 53 -3.72 -4.21 9.12
C GLU A 53 -2.76 -4.45 10.29
N ALA A 54 -2.97 -5.54 11.06
CA ALA A 54 -2.04 -5.96 12.11
C ALA A 54 -0.67 -6.34 11.53
N VAL A 55 -0.63 -7.10 10.43
CA VAL A 55 0.61 -7.41 9.69
C VAL A 55 1.29 -6.12 9.23
N ALA A 56 0.54 -5.24 8.56
CA ALA A 56 1.07 -3.96 8.05
C ALA A 56 1.62 -3.06 9.17
N ARG A 57 1.02 -3.09 10.36
CA ARG A 57 1.49 -2.33 11.53
C ARG A 57 2.85 -2.83 12.02
N GLU A 58 3.04 -4.14 12.16
CA GLU A 58 4.32 -4.70 12.61
C GLU A 58 5.43 -4.47 11.56
N CYS A 59 5.13 -4.61 10.27
CA CYS A 59 6.07 -4.27 9.20
C CYS A 59 6.49 -2.79 9.25
N ARG A 60 5.55 -1.87 9.51
CA ARG A 60 5.86 -0.43 9.65
C ARG A 60 6.76 -0.14 10.85
N LYS A 61 6.59 -0.85 11.97
CA LYS A 61 7.50 -0.71 13.14
C LYS A 61 8.91 -1.19 12.80
N LEU A 62 9.04 -2.30 12.09
CA LEU A 62 10.35 -2.78 11.66
C LEU A 62 11.01 -1.79 10.68
N GLN A 63 10.27 -1.36 9.66
CA GLN A 63 10.72 -0.34 8.71
C GLN A 63 11.19 0.92 9.44
N ALA A 64 10.43 1.35 10.45
CA ALA A 64 10.75 2.51 11.25
C ALA A 64 12.08 2.38 12.00
N LEU A 65 12.39 1.18 12.49
CA LEU A 65 13.63 0.93 13.24
C LEU A 65 14.85 0.86 12.32
N VAL A 66 14.71 0.36 11.09
CA VAL A 66 15.84 0.11 10.18
C VAL A 66 16.09 1.22 9.16
N SER A 67 15.12 2.09 8.92
CA SER A 67 15.25 3.18 7.94
C SER A 67 15.86 4.42 8.57
N GLU A 68 16.70 5.14 7.83
CA GLU A 68 17.23 6.40 8.34
C GLU A 68 16.14 7.49 8.35
N PRO A 69 16.15 8.45 9.28
CA PRO A 69 15.15 9.52 9.31
C PRO A 69 14.98 10.29 7.98
N LYS A 70 16.06 10.42 7.19
CA LYS A 70 16.01 11.03 5.86
C LYS A 70 15.10 10.27 4.89
N ASP A 71 15.06 8.94 5.01
CA ASP A 71 14.26 8.08 4.13
C ASP A 71 12.77 8.28 4.40
N TRP A 72 12.41 8.55 5.66
CA TRP A 72 11.02 8.87 6.03
C TRP A 72 10.58 10.22 5.48
N MET A 73 11.47 11.22 5.51
CA MET A 73 11.18 12.54 4.92
C MET A 73 10.98 12.42 3.42
N VAL A 74 11.81 11.63 2.74
CA VAL A 74 11.67 11.32 1.32
C VAL A 74 10.35 10.60 1.04
N GLN A 75 10.00 9.57 1.81
CA GLN A 75 8.72 8.86 1.67
C GLN A 75 7.50 9.76 1.91
N ALA A 76 7.56 10.66 2.89
CA ALA A 76 6.49 11.62 3.16
C ALA A 76 6.34 12.63 2.01
N ALA A 77 7.45 13.13 1.47
CA ALA A 77 7.44 14.02 0.30
C ALA A 77 6.85 13.33 -0.93
N TRP A 78 7.24 12.08 -1.21
CA TRP A 78 6.64 11.30 -2.29
C TRP A 78 5.15 11.05 -2.08
N SER A 79 4.72 10.77 -0.85
CA SER A 79 3.29 10.58 -0.54
C SER A 79 2.47 11.85 -0.81
N TYR A 80 3.06 13.04 -0.65
CA TYR A 80 2.42 14.29 -1.05
C TYR A 80 2.31 14.40 -2.57
N CYS A 81 3.37 14.09 -3.32
CA CYS A 81 3.33 14.03 -4.78
C CYS A 81 2.26 13.05 -5.28
N ASP A 82 2.18 11.86 -4.70
CA ASP A 82 1.15 10.86 -5.02
C ASP A 82 -0.26 11.40 -4.78
N SER A 83 -0.46 12.14 -3.69
CA SER A 83 -1.76 12.75 -3.37
C SER A 83 -2.15 13.82 -4.40
N VAL A 84 -1.21 14.67 -4.82
CA VAL A 84 -1.44 15.68 -5.86
C VAL A 84 -1.73 15.01 -7.21
N ALA A 85 -0.97 13.98 -7.58
CA ALA A 85 -1.20 13.21 -8.80
C ALA A 85 -2.59 12.57 -8.80
N LEU A 86 -3.00 11.93 -7.69
CA LEU A 86 -4.34 11.37 -7.54
C LEU A 86 -5.44 12.43 -7.68
N SER A 87 -5.29 13.59 -7.02
CA SER A 87 -6.23 14.70 -7.16
C SER A 87 -6.35 15.18 -8.60
N ALA A 88 -5.22 15.40 -9.28
CA ALA A 88 -5.21 15.85 -10.67
C ALA A 88 -5.88 14.82 -11.61
N VAL A 89 -5.60 13.53 -11.42
CA VAL A 89 -6.21 12.42 -12.18
C VAL A 89 -7.72 12.39 -12.00
N ILE A 90 -8.21 12.60 -10.78
CA ILE A 90 -9.65 12.65 -10.45
C ILE A 90 -10.29 13.89 -11.08
N GLU A 91 -9.69 15.08 -10.94
CA GLU A 91 -10.20 16.33 -11.51
C GLU A 91 -10.26 16.28 -13.05
N MET A 92 -9.27 15.66 -13.69
CA MET A 92 -9.26 15.41 -15.14
C MET A 92 -10.31 14.36 -15.58
N GLY A 93 -10.98 13.67 -14.65
CA GLY A 93 -11.97 12.65 -14.96
C GLY A 93 -11.39 11.38 -15.60
N ILE A 94 -10.07 11.18 -15.54
CA ILE A 94 -9.36 10.04 -16.15
C ILE A 94 -9.94 8.68 -15.71
N PRO A 95 -10.33 8.45 -14.44
CA PRO A 95 -10.92 7.17 -14.04
C PRO A 95 -12.16 6.77 -14.83
N THR A 96 -12.94 7.75 -15.34
CA THR A 96 -14.14 7.47 -16.15
C THR A 96 -13.83 7.07 -17.60
N LEU A 97 -12.61 7.37 -18.06
CA LEU A 97 -12.14 7.09 -19.42
C LEU A 97 -11.51 5.69 -19.53
N ILE A 98 -11.20 5.05 -18.40
CA ILE A 98 -10.57 3.73 -18.33
C ILE A 98 -11.60 2.70 -17.92
N LYS A 99 -11.85 1.70 -18.77
CA LYS A 99 -12.77 0.59 -18.44
C LYS A 99 -12.09 -0.39 -17.48
N PRO A 100 -12.72 -0.72 -16.33
CA PRO A 100 -12.22 -1.78 -15.44
C PRO A 100 -12.06 -3.11 -16.21
N GLY A 101 -10.90 -3.76 -16.08
CA GLY A 101 -10.60 -5.02 -16.77
C GLY A 101 -10.38 -4.92 -18.28
N GLY A 102 -10.35 -3.71 -18.85
CA GLY A 102 -10.06 -3.49 -20.28
C GLY A 102 -8.57 -3.58 -20.63
N LYS A 103 -8.24 -3.48 -21.92
CA LYS A 103 -6.85 -3.45 -22.44
C LYS A 103 -6.08 -2.14 -22.14
N GLY A 104 -6.60 -1.28 -21.26
CA GLY A 104 -6.10 0.08 -21.06
C GLY A 104 -6.50 1.05 -22.18
N VAL A 105 -6.00 2.28 -22.09
CA VAL A 105 -6.20 3.36 -23.07
C VAL A 105 -4.85 4.00 -23.39
N THR A 106 -4.71 4.63 -24.56
CA THR A 106 -3.46 5.30 -24.93
C THR A 106 -3.34 6.68 -24.26
N LEU A 107 -2.11 7.12 -24.03
CA LEU A 107 -1.82 8.46 -23.50
C LEU A 107 -2.38 9.57 -24.40
N SER A 108 -2.26 9.39 -25.73
CA SER A 108 -2.81 10.32 -26.73
C SER A 108 -4.33 10.42 -26.67
N TYR A 109 -5.02 9.31 -26.39
CA TYR A 109 -6.46 9.31 -26.17
C TYR A 109 -6.83 10.09 -24.91
N LEU A 110 -6.13 9.85 -23.79
CA LEU A 110 -6.37 10.59 -22.55
C LEU A 110 -6.14 12.09 -22.74
N ALA A 111 -5.01 12.49 -23.31
CA ALA A 111 -4.70 13.90 -23.59
C ALA A 111 -5.79 14.56 -24.46
N GLY A 112 -6.28 13.87 -25.50
CA GLY A 112 -7.37 14.38 -26.34
C GLY A 112 -8.72 14.49 -25.63
N ARG A 113 -8.95 13.71 -24.57
CA ARG A 113 -10.23 13.70 -23.82
C ARG A 113 -10.22 14.63 -22.61
N THR A 114 -9.07 14.88 -22.01
CA THR A 114 -8.90 15.76 -20.85
C THR A 114 -8.42 17.16 -21.25
N ASN A 115 -7.96 17.33 -22.49
CA ASN A 115 -7.29 18.55 -22.98
C ASN A 115 -6.02 18.91 -22.17
N ALA A 116 -5.48 17.95 -21.40
CA ALA A 116 -4.24 18.09 -20.66
C ALA A 116 -3.04 17.71 -21.53
N SER A 117 -1.86 18.25 -21.18
CA SER A 117 -0.64 17.88 -21.89
C SER A 117 -0.29 16.41 -21.61
N PRO A 118 0.24 15.65 -22.60
CA PRO A 118 0.69 14.29 -22.37
C PRO A 118 1.73 14.17 -21.26
N ALA A 119 2.60 15.17 -21.11
CA ALA A 119 3.62 15.23 -20.06
C ALA A 119 2.99 15.23 -18.66
N LEU A 120 1.93 16.03 -18.44
CA LEU A 120 1.25 16.08 -17.15
C LEU A 120 0.59 14.75 -16.76
N ILE A 121 0.19 13.93 -17.75
CA ILE A 121 -0.46 12.64 -17.51
C ILE A 121 0.57 11.52 -17.31
N SER A 122 1.79 11.67 -17.83
CA SER A 122 2.84 10.63 -17.80
C SER A 122 3.81 10.71 -16.63
N GLU A 123 3.88 11.86 -15.95
CA GLU A 123 4.67 12.08 -14.72
C GLU A 123 4.00 11.40 -13.52
#